data_AF-Q4JUV9-F1
#
_entry.id   AF-Q4JUV9-F1
#
_cell.length_a   1.000
_cell.length_b   1.000
_cell.length_c   1.000
_cell.angle_alpha   90.00
_cell.angle_beta   90.00
_cell.angle_gamma   90.00
#
_symmetry.space_group_name_H-M   'P 1'
#
loop_
_entity.id
_entity.type
_entity.pdbx_description
1 polymer ?
#
loop_
_entity_poly.entity_id
_entity_poly.type
_entity_poly.pdbx_seq_one_letter_code
_entity_poly.pdbx_strand_id
1 'polypeptide(L)'
;MPRKYSAEFKEKAVRQIHEIVRLESCSRQRAYEEVGELLGVSHHTLRAWYRDSIAAEEQTSPSDGETMEEELKRLRRENRELKRANGILKTAWAFFAAELDRPTTK
;
A
#
# COMPACT_ATOMS: atom_id res chain seq x y z
N MET A 1 -3.42 33.38 -15.60
CA MET A 1 -2.13 33.62 -14.93
C MET A 1 -1.20 32.46 -15.22
N PRO A 2 0.06 32.69 -15.61
CA PRO A 2 1.00 31.60 -15.86
C PRO A 2 1.23 30.82 -14.56
N ARG A 3 1.01 29.51 -14.57
CA ARG A 3 1.35 28.65 -13.42
C ARG A 3 2.87 28.69 -13.29
N LYS A 4 3.39 29.25 -12.18
CA LYS A 4 4.84 29.36 -11.90
C LYS A 4 5.60 28.02 -11.97
N TYR A 5 4.90 26.90 -11.87
CA TYR A 5 5.45 25.55 -11.95
C TYR A 5 4.61 24.69 -12.88
N SER A 6 5.27 23.93 -13.77
CA SER A 6 4.62 22.99 -14.68
C SER A 6 3.99 21.82 -13.90
N ALA A 7 2.98 21.17 -14.47
CA ALA A 7 2.34 20.01 -13.85
C ALA A 7 3.34 18.86 -13.63
N GLU A 8 4.18 18.60 -14.64
CA GLU A 8 5.22 17.57 -14.59
C GLU A 8 6.23 17.82 -13.45
N PHE A 9 6.62 19.08 -13.24
CA PHE A 9 7.54 19.43 -12.15
C PHE A 9 6.91 19.16 -10.78
N LYS A 10 5.63 19.53 -10.60
CA LYS A 10 4.91 19.25 -9.34
C LYS A 10 4.79 17.76 -9.08
N GLU A 11 4.46 16.98 -10.11
CA GLU A 11 4.34 15.53 -10.00
C GLU A 11 5.67 14.87 -9.63
N LYS A 12 6.77 15.29 -10.27
CA LYS A 12 8.13 14.84 -9.92
C LYS A 12 8.49 15.19 -8.48
N ALA A 13 8.19 16.41 -8.03
CA ALA A 13 8.43 16.84 -6.65
C ALA A 13 7.65 16.00 -5.64
N VAL A 14 6.36 15.73 -5.90
CA VAL A 14 5.52 14.87 -5.05
C VAL A 14 6.06 13.43 -5.04
N ARG A 15 6.45 12.89 -6.19
CA ARG A 15 7.04 11.54 -6.29
C ARG A 15 8.33 11.41 -5.48
N GLN A 16 9.21 12.42 -5.53
CA GLN A 16 10.43 12.47 -4.72
C GLN A 16 10.11 12.43 -3.21
N ILE A 17 9.09 13.16 -2.78
CA ILE A 17 8.64 13.16 -1.37
C ILE A 17 8.18 11.75 -0.94
N HIS A 18 7.39 11.06 -1.78
CA HIS A 18 6.97 9.68 -1.50
C HIS A 18 8.16 8.72 -1.40
N GLU A 19 9.15 8.88 -2.28
CA GLU A 19 10.37 8.07 -2.28
C GLU A 19 11.15 8.23 -0.98
N ILE A 20 11.40 9.47 -0.54
CA ILE A 20 12.16 9.77 0.69
C ILE A 20 11.43 9.25 1.93
N VAL A 21 10.12 9.48 2.03
CA VAL A 21 9.31 8.98 3.16
C VAL A 21 9.38 7.45 3.24
N ARG A 22 9.39 6.76 2.09
CA ARG A 22 9.45 5.29 2.02
C ARG A 22 10.84 4.74 2.33
N LEU A 23 11.89 5.32 1.75
CA LEU A 23 13.26 4.82 1.84
C LEU A 23 13.89 5.15 3.19
N GLU A 24 13.73 6.38 3.65
CA GLU A 24 14.45 6.87 4.83
C GLU A 24 13.66 6.71 6.13
N SER A 25 12.41 6.23 6.04
CA SER A 25 11.47 6.15 7.17
C SER A 25 11.36 7.47 7.94
N CYS A 26 11.57 8.60 7.26
CA CYS A 26 11.57 9.91 7.88
C CYS A 26 10.14 10.47 8.00
N SER A 27 9.95 11.47 8.86
CA SER A 27 8.67 12.16 8.95
C SER A 27 8.37 12.89 7.63
N ARG A 28 7.09 12.99 7.25
CA ARG A 28 6.66 13.78 6.07
C ARG A 28 7.17 15.20 6.09
N GLN A 29 7.26 15.80 7.29
CA GLN A 29 7.76 17.16 7.46
C GLN A 29 9.22 17.28 7.02
N ARG A 30 10.07 16.34 7.44
CA ARG A 30 11.48 16.30 7.05
C ARG A 30 11.64 16.11 5.54
N ALA A 31 10.82 15.25 4.92
CA ALA A 31 10.83 15.08 3.47
C ALA A 31 10.46 16.37 2.72
N TYR A 32 9.52 17.19 3.24
CA TYR A 32 9.20 18.47 2.62
C TYR A 32 10.34 19.49 2.72
N GLU A 33 11.05 19.49 3.85
CA GLU A 33 12.20 20.38 4.06
C GLU A 33 13.33 20.02 3.11
N GLU A 34 13.70 18.74 3.05
CA GLU A 34 14.78 18.23 2.20
C GLU A 34 14.49 18.41 0.71
N VAL A 35 13.29 18.04 0.25
CA VAL A 35 12.90 18.26 -1.16
C VAL A 35 12.77 19.75 -1.47
N GLY A 36 12.38 20.56 -0.48
CA GLY A 36 12.29 22.00 -0.62
C GLY A 36 13.65 22.65 -0.81
N GLU A 37 14.64 22.22 -0.03
CA GLU A 37 16.04 22.64 -0.18
C GLU A 37 16.61 22.20 -1.54
N LEU A 38 16.35 20.97 -1.97
CA LEU A 38 16.84 20.43 -3.24
C LEU A 38 16.25 21.15 -4.47
N LEU A 39 14.95 21.45 -4.44
CA LEU A 39 14.23 22.01 -5.59
C LEU A 39 14.09 23.54 -5.53
N GLY A 40 14.53 24.19 -4.45
CA GLY A 40 14.34 25.62 -4.23
C GLY A 40 12.87 26.02 -4.06
N VAL A 41 12.03 25.11 -3.55
CA VAL A 41 10.59 25.31 -3.36
C VAL A 41 10.28 25.34 -1.87
N SER A 42 9.41 26.25 -1.43
CA SER A 42 8.98 26.27 -0.03
C SER A 42 8.30 24.96 0.38
N HIS A 43 8.69 24.40 1.53
CA HIS A 43 8.08 23.21 2.11
C HIS A 43 6.55 23.33 2.27
N HIS A 44 6.02 24.53 2.54
CA HIS A 44 4.58 24.78 2.59
C HIS A 44 3.89 24.55 1.23
N THR A 45 4.57 24.90 0.14
CA THR A 45 4.07 24.69 -1.22
C THR A 45 4.10 23.21 -1.61
N LEU A 46 5.19 22.51 -1.25
CA LEU A 46 5.31 21.06 -1.43
C LEU A 46 4.23 20.30 -0.66
N ARG A 47 3.97 20.70 0.59
CA ARG A 47 2.88 20.14 1.40
C ARG A 47 1.50 20.33 0.75
N ALA A 48 1.27 21.49 0.13
CA ALA A 48 0.03 21.74 -0.60
C ALA A 48 -0.10 20.79 -1.81
N TRP A 49 0.95 20.66 -2.63
CA TRP A 49 0.93 19.75 -3.78
C TRP A 49 0.77 18.28 -3.40
N TYR A 50 1.40 17.86 -2.30
CA TYR A 50 1.26 16.51 -1.76
C TYR A 50 -0.16 16.23 -1.25
N ARG A 51 -0.82 17.23 -0.65
CA ARG A 51 -2.23 17.09 -0.25
C ARG A 51 -3.15 17.03 -1.47
N ASP A 52 -2.90 17.87 -2.46
CA ASP A 52 -3.69 17.94 -3.69
C ASP A 52 -3.54 16.63 -4.50
N SER A 53 -2.36 15.98 -4.49
CA SER A 53 -2.15 14.69 -5.16
C SER A 53 -2.93 13.57 -4.48
N ILE A 54 -2.96 13.52 -3.13
CA ILE A 54 -3.78 12.53 -2.40
C ILE A 54 -5.26 12.72 -2.72
N ALA A 55 -5.75 13.97 -2.73
CA ALA A 55 -7.14 14.25 -3.06
C ALA A 55 -7.47 13.88 -4.52
N ALA A 56 -6.52 14.02 -5.44
CA ALA A 56 -6.68 13.59 -6.83
C ALA A 56 -6.68 12.07 -6.99
N GLU A 57 -5.87 11.33 -6.20
CA GLU A 57 -5.91 9.85 -6.14
C GLU A 57 -7.24 9.34 -5.55
N GLU A 58 -7.77 10.04 -4.55
CA GLU A 58 -9.06 9.72 -3.94
C GLU A 58 -10.24 10.01 -4.89
N GLN A 59 -10.10 10.98 -5.80
CA GLN A 59 -11.09 11.30 -6.84
C GLN A 59 -10.96 10.47 -8.12
N THR A 60 -9.77 9.95 -8.41
CA THR A 60 -9.52 9.04 -9.54
C THR A 60 -9.71 7.58 -9.17
N SER A 61 -9.83 7.26 -7.88
CA SER A 61 -10.49 6.04 -7.42
C SER A 61 -11.95 6.13 -7.87
N PRO A 62 -12.40 5.28 -8.81
CA PRO A 62 -13.76 5.37 -9.30
C PRO A 62 -14.70 5.21 -8.12
N SER A 63 -15.64 6.14 -7.99
CA SER A 63 -16.82 6.06 -7.12
C SER A 63 -17.75 4.87 -7.47
N ASP A 64 -17.24 3.82 -8.11
CA ASP A 64 -17.99 2.79 -8.84
C ASP A 64 -17.50 1.36 -8.55
N GLY A 65 -16.77 1.15 -7.46
CA GLY A 65 -16.42 -0.19 -6.96
C GLY A 65 -16.51 -0.21 -5.45
N GLU A 66 -17.04 -1.31 -4.90
CA GLU A 66 -17.17 -1.63 -3.47
C GLU A 66 -16.24 -0.78 -2.58
N THR A 67 -16.83 -0.03 -1.65
CA THR A 67 -16.09 0.82 -0.71
C THR A 67 -14.91 0.04 -0.12
N MET A 68 -13.80 0.73 0.19
CA MET A 68 -12.61 0.08 0.80
C MET A 68 -12.99 -0.81 2.01
N GLU A 69 -14.07 -0.48 2.72
CA GLU A 69 -14.65 -1.30 3.79
C GLU A 69 -15.31 -2.60 3.30
N GLU A 70 -16.04 -2.57 2.19
CA GLU A 70 -16.64 -3.73 1.53
C GLU A 70 -15.59 -4.66 0.95
N GLU A 71 -14.56 -4.11 0.29
CA GLU A 71 -13.43 -4.91 -0.18
C GLU A 71 -12.65 -5.53 0.98
N LEU A 72 -12.39 -4.79 2.06
CA LEU A 72 -11.80 -5.34 3.29
C LEU A 72 -12.66 -6.46 3.89
N LYS A 73 -13.99 -6.33 3.86
CA LYS A 73 -14.91 -7.35 4.36
C LYS A 73 -14.91 -8.59 3.47
N ARG A 74 -14.87 -8.41 2.14
CA ARG A 74 -14.75 -9.49 1.15
C ARG A 74 -13.44 -10.24 1.32
N LEU A 75 -12.32 -9.52 1.34
CA LEU A 75 -10.97 -10.07 1.55
C LEU A 75 -10.86 -10.79 2.89
N ARG A 76 -11.44 -10.24 3.98
CA ARG A 76 -11.47 -10.93 5.29
C ARG A 76 -12.27 -12.22 5.25
N ARG A 77 -13.38 -12.28 4.49
CA ARG A 77 -14.17 -13.50 4.32
C ARG A 77 -13.37 -14.55 3.56
N GLU A 78 -12.79 -14.16 2.43
CA GLU A 78 -11.96 -15.03 1.60
C GLU A 78 -10.74 -15.56 2.37
N ASN A 79 -10.06 -14.71 3.15
CA ASN A 79 -8.93 -15.13 3.97
C ASN A 79 -9.32 -16.16 5.05
N ARG A 80 -10.52 -16.05 5.64
CA ARG A 80 -11.03 -17.04 6.60
C ARG A 80 -11.31 -18.38 5.92
N GLU A 81 -11.91 -18.36 4.74
CA GLU A 81 -12.21 -19.57 3.96
C GLU A 81 -10.92 -20.27 3.52
N LEU A 82 -9.94 -19.53 3.01
CA LEU A 82 -8.62 -20.05 2.65
C LEU A 82 -7.88 -20.65 3.84
N LYS A 83 -7.96 -20.02 5.03
CA LYS A 83 -7.38 -20.58 6.26
C LYS A 83 -8.07 -21.86 6.70
N ARG A 84 -9.40 -21.94 6.57
CA ARG A 84 -10.18 -23.15 6.87
C ARG A 84 -9.82 -24.29 5.92
N ALA A 85 -9.74 -24.02 4.62
CA ALA A 85 -9.34 -25.01 3.61
C ALA A 85 -7.91 -25.51 3.87
N ASN A 86 -6.96 -24.61 4.15
CA ASN A 86 -5.61 -24.98 4.54
C ASN A 86 -5.55 -25.81 5.82
N GLY A 87 -6.43 -25.53 6.80
CA GLY A 87 -6.57 -26.34 8.00
C GLY A 87 -6.94 -27.78 7.68
N ILE A 88 -7.97 -27.98 6.85
CA ILE A 88 -8.43 -29.31 6.42
C ILE A 88 -7.32 -30.05 5.67
N LEU A 89 -6.65 -29.38 4.73
CA LEU A 89 -5.55 -29.98 3.96
C LEU A 89 -4.38 -30.37 4.87
N LYS A 90 -4.01 -29.53 5.85
CA LYS A 90 -2.97 -29.85 6.82
C LYS A 90 -3.36 -31.03 7.71
N THR A 91 -4.62 -31.11 8.15
CA THR A 91 -5.09 -32.25 8.94
C THR A 91 -5.12 -33.55 8.14
N ALA A 92 -5.55 -33.50 6.87
CA ALA A 92 -5.52 -34.65 5.98
C ALA A 92 -4.08 -35.11 5.73
N TRP A 93 -3.17 -34.16 5.46
CA TRP A 93 -1.75 -34.45 5.30
C TRP A 93 -1.14 -35.08 6.55
N ALA A 94 -1.44 -34.55 7.75
CA ALA A 94 -0.98 -35.11 9.01
C ALA A 94 -1.52 -36.54 9.24
N PHE A 95 -2.78 -36.80 8.88
CA PHE A 95 -3.36 -38.14 8.95
C PHE A 95 -2.63 -39.13 8.02
N PHE A 96 -2.40 -38.75 6.75
CA PHE A 96 -1.66 -39.60 5.81
C PHE A 96 -0.20 -39.81 6.21
N ALA A 97 0.46 -38.78 6.75
CA ALA A 97 1.83 -38.91 7.26
C ALA A 97 1.91 -39.88 8.45
N ALA A 98 0.94 -39.85 9.36
CA ALA A 98 0.86 -40.80 10.48
C ALA A 98 0.59 -42.25 10.03
N GLU A 99 -0.15 -42.45 8.93
CA GLU A 99 -0.37 -43.78 8.35
C GLU A 99 0.92 -44.34 7.69
N LEU A 100 1.75 -43.47 7.12
CA LEU A 100 3.05 -43.84 6.53
C LEU A 100 4.10 -44.24 7.57
N ASP A 101 4.05 -43.65 8.77
CA ASP A 101 4.98 -43.96 9.88
C ASP A 101 4.61 -45.24 10.65
N ARG A 102 3.49 -45.90 10.32
CA ARG A 102 3.14 -47.20 10.91
C ARG A 102 3.97 -48.31 10.24
N PRO A 103 4.80 -49.07 10.97
CA PRO A 103 5.52 -50.18 10.36
C PRO A 103 4.49 -51.20 9.88
N THR A 104 4.49 -51.43 8.56
CA THR A 104 3.72 -52.52 7.96
C THR A 104 4.36 -53.83 8.38
N THR A 105 3.91 -54.39 9.49
CA THR A 105 4.24 -55.77 9.87
C THR A 105 3.54 -56.68 8.85
N LYS A 106 4.31 -57.14 7.85
CA LYS A 106 3.96 -58.32 7.06
C LYS A 106 4.10 -59.58 7.90
#